data_AF-A0A7M3M7N3-F1
#
_entry.id   AF-A0A7M3M7N3-F1
#
_cell.length_a   1.000
_cell.length_b   1.000
_cell.length_c   1.000
_cell.angle_alpha   90.00
_cell.angle_beta   90.00
_cell.angle_gamma   90.00
#
_symmetry.space_group_name_H-M   'P 1'
#
loop_
_entity.id
_entity.type
_entity.pdbx_description
1 polymer ?
#
loop_
_entity_poly.entity_id
_entity_poly.type
_entity_poly.pdbx_seq_one_letter_code
_entity_poly.pdbx_strand_id
1 'polypeptide(L)'
;MSDVLQLVEARLLSALGEPDARAAVTFLGTDRIEVLRFSGGPGDGPADATGGEDIVRYATLGMSDRPMTDPTAVVADPLRGPRAELVLSVRVGRVPGAALDKVLRPLAVFAASPQVEGLVVAPGNSLDLGEPLWPGAPFSSVLVAEPGGLVPDLELDPPREPVRFLPLLPMTPNEAAWKRVHGAAALRERWLRHGTDLRDPLREGVRLSD
;
A
#
# COMPACT_ATOMS: atom_id res chain seq x y z
N MET A 1 7.19 15.02 -14.13
CA MET A 1 6.96 13.58 -13.93
C MET A 1 7.59 12.84 -15.09
N SER A 2 8.32 11.76 -14.81
CA SER A 2 8.82 10.87 -15.85
C SER A 2 7.67 10.22 -16.64
N ASP A 3 7.99 9.64 -17.79
CA ASP A 3 7.00 8.92 -18.62
C ASP A 3 6.33 7.78 -17.85
N VAL A 4 7.08 7.08 -16.99
CA VAL A 4 6.53 6.01 -16.14
C VAL A 4 5.50 6.55 -15.17
N LEU A 5 5.80 7.64 -14.46
CA LEU A 5 4.86 8.21 -13.49
C LEU A 5 3.58 8.74 -14.15
N GLN A 6 3.65 9.26 -15.38
CA GLN A 6 2.45 9.66 -16.12
C GLN A 6 1.55 8.44 -16.43
N LEU A 7 2.15 7.32 -16.84
CA LEU A 7 1.40 6.08 -17.09
C LEU A 7 0.82 5.49 -15.80
N VAL A 8 1.56 5.55 -14.70
CA VAL A 8 1.11 5.08 -13.37
C VAL A 8 -0.05 5.93 -12.86
N GLU A 9 0.06 7.26 -12.95
CA GLU A 9 -1.04 8.16 -12.60
C GLU A 9 -2.28 7.86 -13.45
N ALA A 10 -2.14 7.78 -14.78
CA ALA A 10 -3.25 7.43 -15.66
C ALA A 10 -3.89 6.07 -15.29
N ARG A 11 -3.09 5.08 -14.88
CA ARG A 11 -3.59 3.78 -14.40
C ARG A 11 -4.38 3.90 -13.10
N LEU A 12 -3.89 4.70 -12.13
CA LEU A 12 -4.60 4.97 -10.89
C LEU A 12 -5.93 5.70 -11.14
N LEU A 13 -5.93 6.72 -12.01
CA LEU A 13 -7.13 7.47 -12.37
C LEU A 13 -8.17 6.57 -13.05
N SER A 14 -7.73 5.72 -13.98
CA SER A 14 -8.62 4.79 -14.66
C SER A 14 -9.25 3.76 -13.71
N ALA A 15 -8.55 3.36 -12.65
CA ALA A 15 -9.03 2.34 -11.73
C ALA A 15 -9.84 2.93 -10.56
N LEU A 16 -9.45 4.12 -10.08
CA LEU A 16 -9.94 4.68 -8.81
C LEU A 16 -10.73 5.98 -8.97
N GLY A 17 -10.76 6.57 -10.17
CA GLY A 17 -11.36 7.87 -10.44
C GLY A 17 -10.42 9.04 -10.15
N GLU A 18 -10.98 10.25 -10.03
CA GLU A 18 -10.19 11.46 -9.75
C GLU A 18 -9.82 11.55 -8.25
N PRO A 19 -8.56 11.88 -7.91
CA PRO A 19 -8.18 12.10 -6.54
C PRO A 19 -8.76 13.42 -6.03
N ASP A 20 -9.28 13.41 -4.81
CA ASP A 20 -9.81 14.60 -4.16
C ASP A 20 -8.75 15.32 -3.28
N ALA A 21 -7.61 14.67 -3.05
CA ALA A 21 -6.46 15.27 -2.39
C ALA A 21 -5.13 14.65 -2.86
N ARG A 22 -4.06 15.44 -2.70
CA ARG A 22 -2.68 15.07 -3.02
C ARG A 22 -1.74 15.66 -1.98
N ALA A 23 -0.84 14.84 -1.45
CA ALA A 23 0.29 15.29 -0.65
C ALA A 23 1.60 14.86 -1.29
N ALA A 24 2.65 15.63 -1.08
CA ALA A 24 3.98 15.30 -1.57
C ALA A 24 5.00 15.38 -0.43
N VAL A 25 5.91 14.42 -0.39
CA VAL A 25 7.01 14.34 0.57
C VAL A 25 8.30 14.11 -0.21
N THR A 26 9.32 14.92 0.10
CA THR A 26 10.66 14.72 -0.42
C THR A 26 11.57 14.39 0.74
N PHE A 27 12.25 13.26 0.68
CA PHE A 27 13.27 12.90 1.65
C PHE A 27 14.64 13.36 1.13
N LEU A 28 15.57 13.64 2.04
CA LEU A 28 16.90 14.06 1.64
C LEU A 28 17.57 12.94 0.84
N GLY A 29 17.93 13.23 -0.41
CA GLY A 29 18.59 12.27 -1.30
C GLY A 29 17.64 11.32 -2.04
N THR A 30 16.33 11.46 -1.92
CA THR A 30 15.34 10.67 -2.69
C THR A 30 14.61 11.54 -3.69
N ASP A 31 13.98 10.88 -4.66
CA ASP A 31 12.98 11.54 -5.50
C ASP A 31 11.73 11.90 -4.66
N ARG A 32 10.91 12.81 -5.20
CA ARG A 32 9.65 13.21 -4.57
C ARG A 32 8.65 12.05 -4.64
N ILE A 33 8.04 11.71 -3.51
CA ILE A 33 6.92 10.77 -3.43
C ILE A 33 5.63 11.56 -3.21
N GLU A 34 4.63 11.30 -4.03
CA GLU A 34 3.27 11.79 -3.83
C GLU A 34 2.38 10.69 -3.27
N VAL A 35 1.34 11.11 -2.54
CA VAL A 35 0.27 10.23 -2.09
C VAL A 35 -1.06 10.87 -2.48
N LEU A 36 -1.81 10.16 -3.33
CA LEU A 36 -3.09 10.55 -3.87
C LEU A 36 -4.20 9.94 -3.01
N ARG A 37 -5.24 10.71 -2.69
CA ARG A 37 -6.43 10.25 -1.98
C ARG A 37 -7.61 10.18 -2.93
N PHE A 38 -8.35 9.08 -2.89
CA PHE A 38 -9.54 8.84 -3.71
C PHE A 38 -10.73 8.54 -2.80
N SER A 39 -11.72 9.42 -2.83
CA SER A 39 -13.00 9.24 -2.15
C SER A 39 -14.07 8.93 -3.20
N GLY A 40 -14.64 7.71 -3.19
CA GLY A 40 -15.76 7.36 -4.09
C GLY A 40 -15.43 6.51 -5.33
N GLY A 41 -14.39 5.67 -5.28
CA GLY A 41 -14.16 4.65 -6.34
C GLY A 41 -15.23 3.53 -6.29
N PRO A 42 -15.47 2.81 -7.41
CA PRO A 42 -16.42 1.70 -7.43
C PRO A 42 -16.13 0.72 -6.28
N GLY A 43 -17.17 0.33 -5.55
CA GLY A 43 -17.06 -0.70 -4.52
C GLY A 43 -16.57 -2.00 -5.15
N ASP A 44 -15.81 -2.80 -4.40
CA ASP A 44 -15.19 -4.03 -4.89
C ASP A 44 -16.19 -5.19 -5.11
N GLY A 45 -17.44 -4.90 -5.47
CA GLY A 45 -18.50 -5.89 -5.68
C GLY A 45 -19.72 -5.35 -6.42
N PRO A 46 -20.63 -6.23 -6.91
CA PRO A 46 -21.97 -5.80 -7.29
C PRO A 46 -22.60 -5.01 -6.14
N ALA A 47 -23.48 -4.07 -6.47
CA ALA A 47 -24.21 -3.26 -5.50
C ALA A 47 -25.16 -4.14 -4.68
N ASP A 48 -24.60 -4.94 -3.79
CA ASP A 48 -25.31 -5.88 -2.95
C ASP A 48 -25.83 -5.14 -1.70
N ALA A 49 -26.96 -5.64 -1.20
CA ALA A 49 -27.91 -4.99 -0.30
C ALA A 49 -27.43 -4.63 1.13
N THR A 50 -26.12 -4.49 1.34
CA THR A 50 -25.51 -3.86 2.51
C THR A 50 -24.86 -2.58 2.03
N GLY A 51 -25.56 -1.44 2.18
CA GLY A 51 -25.12 -0.12 1.71
C GLY A 51 -23.60 0.05 1.79
N GLY A 52 -22.95 0.11 0.62
CA GLY A 52 -21.51 0.12 0.51
C GLY A 52 -20.95 1.25 1.34
N GLU A 53 -20.35 0.94 2.49
CA GLU A 53 -19.75 1.96 3.34
C GLU A 53 -18.62 2.62 2.56
N ASP A 54 -18.58 3.94 2.60
CA ASP A 54 -17.62 4.75 1.84
C ASP A 54 -16.17 4.32 2.18
N ILE A 55 -15.44 3.83 1.18
CA ILE A 55 -14.01 3.52 1.26
C ILE A 55 -13.22 4.71 0.73
N VAL A 56 -12.23 5.15 1.50
CA VAL A 56 -11.15 6.02 1.00
C VAL A 56 -9.95 5.18 0.63
N ARG A 57 -9.31 5.51 -0.49
CA ARG A 57 -8.09 4.85 -0.96
C ARG A 57 -6.95 5.84 -1.03
N TYR A 58 -5.78 5.44 -0.56
CA TYR A 58 -4.54 6.20 -0.67
C TYR A 58 -3.59 5.41 -1.56
N ALA A 59 -3.06 6.04 -2.60
CA ALA A 59 -2.07 5.42 -3.49
C ALA A 59 -0.81 6.27 -3.56
N THR A 60 0.35 5.63 -3.52
CA THR A 60 1.62 6.33 -3.74
C THR A 60 1.82 6.58 -5.24
N LEU A 61 2.57 7.63 -5.56
CA LEU A 61 3.03 7.95 -6.90
C LEU A 61 4.46 8.46 -6.79
N GLY A 62 5.43 7.67 -7.24
CA GLY A 62 6.85 8.02 -7.22
C GLY A 62 7.77 6.83 -6.92
N MET A 63 7.29 5.81 -6.20
CA MET A 63 8.09 4.63 -5.86
C MET A 63 8.52 3.86 -7.11
N SER A 64 7.66 3.85 -8.14
CA SER A 64 7.88 3.16 -9.40
C SER A 64 8.82 3.88 -10.38
N ASP A 65 9.21 5.13 -10.09
CA ASP A 65 10.02 5.95 -11.01
C ASP A 65 11.40 5.31 -11.27
N ARG A 66 12.00 4.75 -10.21
CA ARG A 66 13.21 3.94 -10.28
C ARG A 66 12.90 2.47 -9.94
N PRO A 67 13.56 1.51 -10.59
CA PRO A 67 13.39 0.11 -10.21
C PRO A 67 14.01 -0.12 -8.83
N MET A 68 13.37 -0.99 -8.04
CA MET A 68 13.95 -1.47 -6.80
C MET A 68 15.18 -2.29 -7.15
N THR A 69 16.30 -1.99 -6.49
CA THR A 69 17.58 -2.63 -6.78
C THR A 69 17.75 -3.85 -5.89
N ASP A 70 18.18 -4.98 -6.48
CA ASP A 70 18.63 -6.14 -5.72
C ASP A 70 19.85 -5.75 -4.87
N PRO A 71 19.79 -5.84 -3.54
CA PRO A 71 20.89 -5.45 -2.67
C PRO A 71 22.15 -6.33 -2.85
N THR A 72 22.05 -7.47 -3.55
CA THR A 72 23.18 -8.34 -3.88
C THR A 72 23.83 -8.01 -5.23
N ALA A 73 23.24 -7.12 -6.03
CA ALA A 73 23.79 -6.72 -7.32
C ALA A 73 25.00 -5.80 -7.17
N VAL A 74 26.05 -6.05 -7.96
CA VAL A 74 27.29 -5.25 -7.95
C VAL A 74 27.07 -3.84 -8.53
N VAL A 75 26.13 -3.71 -9.47
CA VAL A 75 25.76 -2.45 -10.12
C VAL A 75 24.24 -2.40 -10.26
N ALA A 76 23.63 -1.29 -9.85
CA ALA A 76 22.22 -1.04 -10.06
C ALA A 76 21.93 -0.81 -11.54
N ASP A 77 20.98 -1.55 -12.11
CA ASP A 77 20.46 -1.31 -13.46
C ASP A 77 19.36 -0.24 -13.37
N PRO A 78 19.48 0.91 -14.07
CA PRO A 78 18.50 2.00 -13.97
C PRO A 78 17.15 1.65 -14.64
N LEU A 79 17.08 0.59 -15.45
CA LEU A 79 15.88 0.19 -16.19
C LEU A 79 15.25 -1.09 -15.63
N ARG A 80 16.07 -2.08 -15.26
CA ARG A 80 15.62 -3.41 -14.82
C ARG A 80 15.43 -3.48 -13.30
N GLY A 81 14.49 -4.33 -12.89
CA GLY A 81 14.16 -4.58 -11.49
C GLY A 81 12.70 -4.28 -11.19
N PRO A 82 12.18 -4.79 -10.06
CA PRO A 82 10.79 -4.63 -9.68
C PRO A 82 10.38 -3.17 -9.54
N ARG A 83 9.15 -2.84 -9.91
CA ARG A 83 8.54 -1.52 -9.71
C ARG A 83 7.19 -1.69 -9.05
N ALA A 84 6.86 -0.80 -8.13
CA ALA A 84 5.56 -0.82 -7.50
C ALA A 84 5.09 0.56 -7.07
N GLU A 85 3.78 0.66 -6.84
CA GLU A 85 3.17 1.65 -5.97
C GLU A 85 2.35 0.94 -4.88
N LEU A 86 2.15 1.61 -3.76
CA LEU A 86 1.46 1.09 -2.59
C LEU A 86 0.03 1.62 -2.55
N VAL A 87 -0.93 0.76 -2.21
CA VAL A 87 -2.35 1.13 -2.12
C VAL A 87 -2.92 0.73 -0.76
N LEU A 88 -3.44 1.69 0.00
CA LEU A 88 -4.15 1.45 1.26
C LEU A 88 -5.64 1.78 1.09
N SER A 89 -6.52 0.87 1.51
CA SER A 89 -7.97 1.07 1.51
C SER A 89 -8.52 1.06 2.94
N VAL A 90 -9.31 2.07 3.30
CA VAL A 90 -9.83 2.24 4.66
C VAL A 90 -11.28 2.69 4.62
N ARG A 91 -12.13 2.18 5.52
CA ARG A 91 -13.50 2.69 5.71
C ARG A 91 -13.49 4.07 6.35
N VAL A 92 -14.31 4.97 5.83
CA VAL A 92 -14.50 6.30 6.42
C VAL A 92 -15.58 6.30 7.50
N GLY A 93 -15.77 7.44 8.17
CA GLY A 93 -16.84 7.63 9.16
C GLY A 93 -16.59 6.96 10.51
N ARG A 94 -15.58 6.09 10.62
CA ARG A 94 -15.20 5.39 11.86
C ARG A 94 -14.19 6.18 12.70
N VAL A 95 -13.35 6.99 12.05
CA VAL A 95 -12.39 7.91 12.67
C VAL A 95 -12.46 9.28 11.99
N PRO A 96 -12.06 10.38 12.65
CA PRO A 96 -12.01 11.69 12.00
C PRO A 96 -11.10 11.67 10.77
N GLY A 97 -11.59 12.14 9.62
CA GLY A 97 -10.83 12.12 8.36
C GLY A 97 -9.47 12.81 8.46
N ALA A 98 -9.39 13.93 9.18
CA ALA A 98 -8.13 14.64 9.42
C ALA A 98 -7.10 13.84 10.23
N ALA A 99 -7.54 12.89 11.07
CA ALA A 99 -6.65 11.96 11.76
C ALA A 99 -6.18 10.87 10.79
N LEU A 100 -7.11 10.28 10.02
CA LEU A 100 -6.79 9.25 9.03
C LEU A 100 -5.82 9.76 7.96
N ASP A 101 -6.01 10.99 7.46
CA ASP A 101 -5.13 11.63 6.47
C ASP A 101 -3.68 11.80 6.97
N LYS A 102 -3.38 11.59 8.26
CA LYS A 102 -1.99 11.52 8.73
C LYS A 102 -1.24 10.30 8.20
N VAL A 103 -1.94 9.31 7.64
CA VAL A 103 -1.36 8.14 6.96
C VAL A 103 -0.56 8.51 5.71
N LEU A 104 -0.78 9.69 5.13
CA LEU A 104 -0.05 10.16 3.95
C LEU A 104 1.47 10.13 4.15
N ARG A 105 1.97 10.52 5.33
CA ARG A 105 3.41 10.51 5.61
C ARG A 105 3.97 9.09 5.79
N PRO A 106 3.37 8.21 6.62
CA PRO A 106 3.66 6.78 6.66
C PRO A 106 3.76 6.11 5.28
N LEU A 107 2.78 6.35 4.39
CA LEU A 107 2.80 5.78 3.05
C LEU A 107 3.97 6.31 2.21
N ALA A 108 4.27 7.61 2.30
CA ALA A 108 5.42 8.18 1.62
C ALA A 108 6.76 7.60 2.13
N VAL A 109 6.88 7.34 3.44
CA VAL A 109 8.06 6.68 4.03
C VAL A 109 8.20 5.26 3.49
N PHE A 110 7.12 4.48 3.47
CA PHE A 110 7.13 3.13 2.90
C PHE A 110 7.52 3.13 1.42
N ALA A 111 6.99 4.05 0.62
CA ALA A 111 7.32 4.19 -0.79
C ALA A 111 8.77 4.68 -1.04
N ALA A 112 9.38 5.38 -0.08
CA ALA A 112 10.78 5.78 -0.16
C ALA A 112 11.75 4.68 0.28
N SER A 113 11.29 3.65 1.00
CA SER A 113 12.15 2.59 1.56
C SER A 113 13.04 1.87 0.54
N PRO A 114 12.65 1.63 -0.74
CA PRO A 114 13.59 1.04 -1.69
C PRO A 114 14.82 1.93 -1.97
N GLN A 115 14.63 3.25 -2.00
CA GLN A 115 15.73 4.19 -2.25
C GLN A 115 16.57 4.46 -1.00
N VAL A 116 15.95 4.46 0.18
CA VAL A 116 16.62 4.79 1.45
C VAL A 116 17.29 3.58 2.08
N GLU A 117 16.61 2.42 2.04
CA GLU A 117 17.01 1.20 2.75
C GLU A 117 17.47 0.08 1.79
N GLY A 118 17.36 0.27 0.47
CA GLY A 118 17.65 -0.78 -0.51
C GLY A 118 16.66 -1.94 -0.46
N LEU A 119 15.45 -1.70 0.05
CA LEU A 119 14.43 -2.74 0.23
C LEU A 119 13.71 -3.05 -1.10
N VAL A 120 13.70 -4.32 -1.48
CA VAL A 120 12.80 -4.82 -2.53
C VAL A 120 11.47 -5.18 -1.88
N VAL A 121 10.43 -4.38 -2.14
CA VAL A 121 9.08 -4.57 -1.59
C VAL A 121 8.31 -5.57 -2.46
N ALA A 122 7.91 -6.68 -1.86
CA ALA A 122 7.20 -7.78 -2.50
C ALA A 122 6.07 -8.35 -1.62
N PRO A 123 5.09 -9.06 -2.20
CA PRO A 123 4.03 -9.71 -1.45
C PRO A 123 4.56 -10.59 -0.31
N GLY A 124 3.90 -10.51 0.85
CA GLY A 124 4.30 -11.19 2.08
C GLY A 124 5.34 -10.44 2.93
N ASN A 125 5.95 -9.36 2.41
CA ASN A 125 6.78 -8.47 3.23
C ASN A 125 5.95 -7.74 4.28
N SER A 126 6.63 -7.30 5.33
CA SER A 126 6.07 -6.41 6.35
C SER A 126 6.82 -5.09 6.29
N LEU A 127 6.08 -3.98 6.23
CA LEU A 127 6.63 -2.63 6.38
C LEU A 127 6.16 -2.09 7.72
N ASP A 128 7.07 -1.58 8.54
CA ASP A 128 6.81 -1.18 9.93
C ASP A 128 7.53 0.14 10.22
N LEU A 129 6.83 1.08 10.86
CA LEU A 129 7.39 2.38 11.26
C LEU A 129 7.81 2.42 12.73
N GLY A 130 7.43 1.41 13.51
CA GLY A 130 7.57 1.41 14.97
C GLY A 130 6.57 2.34 15.69
N GLU A 131 5.69 3.02 14.95
CA GLU A 131 4.64 3.90 15.47
C GLU A 131 3.31 3.67 14.73
N PRO A 132 2.16 4.10 15.30
CA PRO A 132 0.87 3.95 14.64
C PRO A 132 0.81 4.59 13.24
N LEU A 133 0.15 3.93 12.28
CA LEU A 133 -0.02 4.42 10.90
C LEU A 133 -0.77 5.76 10.81
N TRP A 134 -1.58 6.07 11.81
CA TRP A 134 -2.19 7.38 12.04
C TRP A 134 -2.51 7.52 13.54
N PRO A 135 -2.77 8.73 14.05
CA PRO A 135 -3.09 8.93 15.46
C PRO A 135 -4.26 8.04 15.92
N GLY A 136 -4.00 7.21 16.93
CA GLY A 136 -4.98 6.27 17.49
C GLY A 136 -5.18 4.96 16.71
N ALA A 137 -4.45 4.74 15.61
CA ALA A 137 -4.50 3.46 14.91
C ALA A 137 -3.99 2.32 15.80
N PRO A 138 -4.67 1.15 15.83
CA PRO A 138 -4.13 -0.04 16.48
C PRO A 138 -3.04 -0.73 15.63
N PHE A 139 -2.72 -0.18 14.45
CA PHE A 139 -1.78 -0.74 13.49
C PHE A 139 -0.51 0.10 13.43
N SER A 140 0.65 -0.54 13.53
CA SER A 140 1.97 0.09 13.33
C SER A 140 2.71 -0.40 12.09
N SER A 141 2.19 -1.46 11.48
CA SER A 141 2.79 -2.12 10.32
C SER A 141 1.74 -2.54 9.32
N VAL A 142 2.19 -2.90 8.12
CA VAL A 142 1.34 -3.41 7.03
C VAL A 142 1.93 -4.71 6.50
N LEU A 143 1.06 -5.64 6.10
CA LEU A 143 1.42 -6.76 5.23
C LEU A 143 1.23 -6.32 3.78
N VAL A 144 2.25 -6.51 2.96
CA VAL A 144 2.16 -6.29 1.50
C VAL A 144 1.42 -7.47 0.88
N ALA A 145 0.30 -7.22 0.20
CA ALA A 145 -0.51 -8.23 -0.45
C ALA A 145 -0.13 -8.42 -1.92
N GLU A 146 -0.73 -9.44 -2.55
CA GLU A 146 -0.58 -9.68 -3.98
C GLU A 146 -1.18 -8.52 -4.80
N PRO A 147 -0.54 -8.12 -5.93
CA PRO A 147 -1.06 -7.08 -6.82
C PRO A 147 -2.14 -7.60 -7.78
N GLY A 148 -2.58 -6.75 -8.71
CA GLY A 148 -3.47 -7.14 -9.82
C GLY A 148 -4.95 -7.26 -9.50
N GLY A 149 -5.35 -6.99 -8.25
CA GLY A 149 -6.75 -6.92 -7.83
C GLY A 149 -7.38 -5.56 -8.16
N LEU A 150 -7.41 -4.68 -7.16
CA LEU A 150 -8.06 -3.36 -7.22
C LEU A 150 -7.54 -2.46 -8.35
N VAL A 151 -6.22 -2.44 -8.55
CA VAL A 151 -5.58 -1.72 -9.65
C VAL A 151 -4.82 -2.75 -10.47
N PRO A 152 -5.17 -2.97 -11.75
CA PRO A 152 -4.45 -3.90 -12.60
C PRO A 152 -3.03 -3.41 -12.87
N ASP A 153 -2.10 -4.35 -12.97
CA ASP A 153 -0.69 -4.05 -13.20
C ASP A 153 -0.46 -3.31 -14.53
N LEU A 154 0.53 -2.41 -14.53
CA LEU A 154 0.90 -1.61 -15.68
C LEU A 154 2.12 -2.24 -16.36
N GLU A 155 1.88 -2.90 -17.48
CA GLU A 155 2.94 -3.39 -18.36
C GLU A 155 3.73 -2.22 -18.96
N LEU A 156 5.06 -2.35 -19.00
CA LEU A 156 5.98 -1.37 -19.57
C LEU A 156 6.77 -2.02 -20.72
N ASP A 157 7.25 -1.20 -21.65
CA ASP A 157 8.09 -1.70 -22.74
C ASP A 157 9.40 -2.29 -22.21
N PRO A 158 9.83 -3.47 -22.70
CA PRO A 158 11.11 -4.06 -22.34
C PRO A 158 12.28 -3.08 -22.53
N PRO A 159 13.28 -3.09 -21.62
CA PRO A 159 13.56 -4.10 -20.61
C PRO A 159 12.92 -3.82 -19.23
N ARG A 160 12.01 -2.85 -19.12
CA ARG A 160 11.39 -2.49 -17.84
C ARG A 160 10.39 -3.56 -17.41
N GLU A 161 10.44 -3.93 -16.14
CA GLU A 161 9.41 -4.78 -15.54
C GLU A 161 8.10 -3.99 -15.31
N PRO A 162 6.94 -4.66 -15.23
CA PRO A 162 5.67 -4.00 -14.97
C PRO A 162 5.65 -3.27 -13.63
N VAL A 163 4.85 -2.19 -13.54
CA VAL A 163 4.54 -1.57 -12.26
C VAL A 163 3.41 -2.35 -11.60
N ARG A 164 3.69 -2.90 -10.42
CA ARG A 164 2.70 -3.59 -9.58
C ARG A 164 2.04 -2.62 -8.60
N PHE A 165 0.74 -2.73 -8.43
CA PHE A 165 0.02 -1.94 -7.41
C PHE A 165 -0.24 -2.82 -6.20
N LEU A 166 0.58 -2.67 -5.15
CA LEU A 166 0.63 -3.56 -4.00
C LEU A 166 -0.34 -3.09 -2.91
N PRO A 167 -1.41 -3.85 -2.60
CA PRO A 167 -2.30 -3.50 -1.51
C PRO A 167 -1.59 -3.65 -0.15
N LEU A 168 -1.81 -2.70 0.74
CA LEU A 168 -1.30 -2.72 2.11
C LEU A 168 -2.41 -3.12 3.08
N LEU A 169 -2.15 -4.16 3.88
CA LEU A 169 -3.08 -4.69 4.87
C LEU A 169 -2.56 -4.32 6.27
N PRO A 170 -3.16 -3.34 6.97
CA PRO A 170 -2.73 -2.94 8.30
C PRO A 170 -2.70 -4.12 9.28
N MET A 171 -1.65 -4.21 10.09
CA MET A 171 -1.44 -5.24 11.11
C MET A 171 -1.29 -4.63 12.49
N THR A 172 -1.93 -5.26 13.47
CA THR A 172 -1.62 -5.01 14.88
C THR A 172 -0.23 -5.57 15.22
N PRO A 173 0.42 -5.10 16.31
CA PRO A 173 1.72 -5.63 16.73
C PRO A 173 1.71 -7.16 16.96
N ASN A 174 0.61 -7.70 17.49
CA ASN A 174 0.45 -9.13 17.74
C ASN A 174 0.36 -9.93 16.43
N GLU A 175 -0.36 -9.42 15.43
CA GLU A 175 -0.43 -10.06 14.11
C GLU A 175 0.92 -10.03 13.40
N ALA A 176 1.64 -8.91 13.47
CA ALA A 176 2.99 -8.79 12.92
C ALA A 176 3.96 -9.77 13.60
N ALA A 177 3.91 -9.89 14.94
CA ALA A 177 4.69 -10.87 15.69
C ALA A 177 4.35 -12.32 15.30
N TRP A 178 3.07 -12.63 15.19
CA TRP A 178 2.60 -13.96 14.82
C TRP A 178 3.01 -14.33 13.39
N LYS A 179 2.91 -13.39 12.44
CA LYS A 179 3.36 -13.54 11.05
C LYS A 179 4.85 -13.80 10.94
N ARG A 180 5.69 -13.22 11.81
CA ARG A 180 7.14 -13.51 11.82
C ARG A 180 7.42 -14.98 12.13
N VAL A 181 6.58 -15.63 12.93
CA VAL A 181 6.74 -17.04 13.30
C VAL A 181 6.09 -17.98 12.28
N HIS A 182 4.88 -17.66 11.81
CA HIS A 182 4.06 -18.59 11.02
C HIS A 182 3.98 -18.25 9.53
N GLY A 183 4.50 -17.09 9.13
CA GLY A 183 4.47 -16.61 7.74
C GLY A 183 3.21 -15.84 7.37
N ALA A 184 3.31 -15.11 6.24
CA ALA A 184 2.25 -14.25 5.72
C ALA A 184 1.00 -15.04 5.29
N ALA A 185 1.20 -16.18 4.62
CA ALA A 185 0.10 -16.99 4.11
C ALA A 185 -0.83 -17.47 5.24
N ALA A 186 -0.25 -17.95 6.34
CA ALA A 186 -1.00 -18.41 7.49
C ALA A 186 -1.80 -17.29 8.18
N LEU A 187 -1.24 -16.07 8.23
CA LEU A 187 -1.96 -14.91 8.78
C LEU A 187 -3.14 -14.51 7.88
N ARG A 188 -2.93 -14.49 6.56
CA ARG A 188 -4.02 -14.21 5.59
C ARG A 188 -5.14 -15.24 5.71
N GLU A 189 -4.82 -16.53 5.81
CA GLU A 189 -5.83 -17.57 6.00
C GLU A 189 -6.62 -17.37 7.29
N ARG A 190 -5.95 -16.96 8.37
CA ARG A 190 -6.62 -16.68 9.65
C ARG A 190 -7.55 -15.47 9.54
N TRP A 191 -7.15 -14.38 8.88
CA TRP A 191 -8.05 -13.25 8.59
C TRP A 191 -9.27 -13.67 7.79
N LEU A 192 -9.08 -14.47 6.74
CA LEU A 192 -10.17 -14.99 5.92
C LEU A 192 -11.14 -15.85 6.73
N ARG A 193 -10.61 -16.80 7.52
CA ARG A 193 -11.40 -17.69 8.38
C ARG A 193 -12.28 -16.93 9.38
N HIS A 194 -11.77 -15.83 9.91
CA HIS A 194 -12.49 -15.01 10.89
C HIS A 194 -13.26 -13.85 10.25
N GLY A 195 -13.30 -13.73 8.92
CA GLY A 195 -13.98 -12.63 8.23
C GLY A 195 -13.46 -11.26 8.67
N THR A 196 -12.15 -11.15 8.96
CA THR A 196 -11.55 -9.91 9.48
C THR A 196 -11.60 -8.82 8.42
N ASP A 197 -12.29 -7.72 8.71
CA ASP A 197 -12.35 -6.57 7.81
C ASP A 197 -11.09 -5.70 7.94
N LEU A 198 -10.09 -5.99 7.11
CA LEU A 198 -8.79 -5.30 7.12
C LEU A 198 -8.86 -3.82 6.73
N ARG A 199 -10.02 -3.33 6.28
CA ARG A 199 -10.26 -1.92 5.94
C ARG A 199 -10.87 -1.13 7.09
N ASP A 200 -11.33 -1.79 8.16
CA ASP A 200 -11.88 -1.11 9.34
C ASP A 200 -10.73 -0.44 10.13
N PRO A 201 -10.68 0.91 10.22
CA PRO A 201 -9.58 1.60 10.90
C PRO A 201 -9.55 1.37 12.42
N LEU A 202 -10.59 0.77 12.99
CA LEU A 202 -10.73 0.49 14.42
C LEU A 202 -10.80 -1.02 14.73
N ARG A 203 -10.57 -1.92 13.76
CA ARG A 203 -10.65 -3.36 14.04
C ARG A 203 -9.66 -3.76 15.13
N GLU A 204 -10.08 -4.72 15.94
CA GLU A 204 -9.16 -5.44 16.81
C GLU A 204 -8.29 -6.41 15.99
N GLY A 205 -7.23 -6.92 16.62
CA GLY A 205 -6.43 -7.99 16.05
C GLY A 205 -7.27 -9.26 15.89
N VAL A 206 -7.01 -10.02 14.83
CA VAL A 206 -7.64 -11.34 14.68
C VAL A 206 -7.28 -12.23 15.86
N ARG A 207 -8.17 -13.13 16.25
CA ARG A 207 -7.85 -14.15 17.25
C ARG A 207 -6.68 -15.00 16.75
N LEU A 208 -5.59 -15.06 17.53
CA LEU A 208 -4.34 -15.77 17.17
C LEU A 208 -4.16 -17.12 17.87
N SER A 209 -4.93 -17.38 18.93
CA SER A 209 -5.05 -18.71 19.53
C SER A 209 -6.04 -19.56 18.75
N ASP A 210 -5.89 -20.88 18.85
CA ASP A 210 -6.91 -21.83 18.38
C ASP A 210 -8.18 -21.79 19.24
#